data_AF-A0A8T5D776-F1
#
_entry.id   AF-A0A8T5D776-F1
#
_cell.length_a   1.000
_cell.length_b   1.000
_cell.length_c   1.000
_cell.angle_alpha   90.00
_cell.angle_beta   90.00
_cell.angle_gamma   90.00
#
_symmetry.space_group_name_H-M   'P 1'
#
loop_
_entity.id
_entity.type
_entity.pdbx_description
1 polymer ?
#
loop_
_entity_poly.entity_id
_entity_poly.type
_entity_poly.pdbx_seq_one_letter_code
_entity_poly.pdbx_strand_id
1 'polypeptide(L)'
;MRGRPTKSVIRQNIIEIINVKKKVYGYELYTYYIDIFPKVHIRSVYYHLKKGVALKELEIKEVKEEKGNYSWGDKAEKVYYTLGSNARPKNSKRVLNYFLKKSE
;
A
#
# COMPACT_ATOMS: atom_id res chain seq x y z
N MET A 1 -8.21 29.73 -5.36
CA MET A 1 -7.04 29.30 -4.54
C MET A 1 -6.44 28.04 -5.17
N ARG A 2 -5.34 28.16 -5.94
CA ARG A 2 -4.69 27.05 -6.66
C ARG A 2 -3.65 26.40 -5.75
N GLY A 3 -4.10 25.58 -4.79
CA GLY A 3 -3.23 24.74 -3.98
C GLY A 3 -2.99 23.39 -4.67
N ARG A 4 -1.81 22.79 -4.47
CA ARG A 4 -1.56 21.40 -4.87
C ARG A 4 -2.65 20.52 -4.23
N PRO A 5 -3.33 19.64 -4.99
CA PRO A 5 -4.42 18.84 -4.43
C PRO A 5 -3.94 18.11 -3.17
N THR A 6 -4.69 18.25 -2.07
CA THR A 6 -4.36 17.68 -0.74
C THR A 6 -4.24 16.15 -0.79
N LYS A 7 -4.83 15.53 -1.82
CA LYS A 7 -4.89 14.08 -2.02
C LYS A 7 -3.95 13.67 -3.14
N SER A 8 -2.97 12.82 -2.80
CA SER A 8 -2.08 12.20 -3.78
C SER A 8 -2.81 11.05 -4.46
N VAL A 9 -2.74 10.98 -5.80
CA VAL A 9 -3.27 9.86 -6.59
C VAL A 9 -2.62 8.54 -6.15
N ILE A 10 -1.29 8.54 -5.92
CA ILE A 10 -0.55 7.35 -5.49
C ILE A 10 -1.09 6.85 -4.13
N ARG A 11 -1.35 7.78 -3.19
CA ARG A 11 -1.88 7.42 -1.88
C ARG A 11 -3.31 6.89 -1.95
N GLN A 12 -4.16 7.49 -2.80
CA GLN A 12 -5.50 6.95 -3.03
C GLN A 12 -5.42 5.53 -3.60
N ASN A 13 -4.57 5.30 -4.61
CA ASN A 13 -4.38 3.96 -5.19
C ASN A 13 -3.92 2.93 -4.15
N ILE A 14 -3.02 3.31 -3.25
CA ILE A 14 -2.60 2.47 -2.11
C ILE A 14 -3.80 2.13 -1.21
N ILE A 15 -4.62 3.12 -0.85
CA ILE A 15 -5.84 2.93 -0.06
C ILE A 15 -6.78 1.94 -0.76
N GLU A 16 -6.98 2.05 -2.07
CA GLU A 16 -7.83 1.10 -2.81
C GLU A 16 -7.32 -0.33 -2.72
N ILE A 17 -6.01 -0.56 -2.91
CA ILE A 17 -5.42 -1.90 -2.82
C ILE A 17 -5.59 -2.47 -1.42
N ILE A 18 -5.27 -1.69 -0.38
CA ILE A 18 -5.39 -2.11 1.01
C ILE A 18 -6.86 -2.38 1.39
N ASN A 19 -7.80 -1.59 0.86
CA ASN A 19 -9.22 -1.79 1.08
C ASN A 19 -9.71 -3.17 0.61
N VAL A 20 -9.19 -3.65 -0.52
CA VAL A 20 -9.52 -4.98 -1.06
C VAL A 20 -8.78 -6.08 -0.31
N LYS A 21 -7.45 -5.95 -0.17
CA LYS A 21 -6.59 -6.97 0.46
C LYS A 21 -6.79 -7.07 1.98
N LYS A 22 -7.38 -6.07 2.60
CA LYS A 22 -7.54 -5.84 4.06
C LYS A 22 -6.23 -5.67 4.82
N LYS A 23 -5.16 -6.38 4.45
CA LYS A 23 -3.83 -6.33 5.06
C LYS A 23 -2.77 -6.66 4.01
N VAL A 24 -1.68 -5.90 3.97
CA VAL A 24 -0.60 -6.07 2.98
C VAL A 24 0.72 -5.51 3.53
N TYR A 25 1.86 -6.10 3.19
CA TYR A 25 3.16 -5.52 3.54
C TYR A 25 3.75 -4.68 2.39
N GLY A 26 4.70 -3.79 2.70
CA GLY A 26 5.14 -2.73 1.79
C GLY A 26 5.59 -3.21 0.39
N TYR A 27 6.36 -4.30 0.32
CA TYR A 27 6.84 -4.83 -0.97
C TYR A 27 5.72 -5.49 -1.78
N GLU A 28 4.85 -6.29 -1.16
CA GLU A 28 3.66 -6.87 -1.81
C GLU A 28 2.70 -5.78 -2.31
N LEU A 29 2.54 -4.69 -1.56
CA LEU A 29 1.77 -3.55 -2.01
C LEU A 29 2.38 -2.92 -3.26
N TYR A 30 3.71 -2.80 -3.31
CA TYR A 30 4.40 -2.26 -4.48
C TYR A 30 4.22 -3.13 -5.72
N THR A 31 4.27 -4.46 -5.60
CA THR A 31 4.04 -5.37 -6.74
C THR A 31 2.62 -5.23 -7.27
N TYR A 32 1.61 -5.25 -6.40
CA TYR A 32 0.22 -4.97 -6.82
C TYR A 32 0.07 -3.58 -7.44
N TYR A 33 0.76 -2.58 -6.89
CA TYR A 33 0.68 -1.22 -7.41
C TYR A 33 1.16 -1.14 -8.86
N ILE A 34 2.33 -1.69 -9.18
CA ILE A 34 2.90 -1.59 -10.54
C ILE A 34 2.19 -2.47 -11.56
N ASP A 35 1.53 -3.54 -11.11
CA ASP A 35 0.65 -4.35 -11.97
C ASP A 35 -0.64 -3.60 -12.33
N ILE A 36 -1.19 -2.85 -11.37
CA ILE A 36 -2.49 -2.18 -11.51
C ILE A 36 -2.34 -0.75 -12.01
N PHE A 37 -1.23 -0.04 -11.80
CA PHE A 37 -1.12 1.40 -12.06
C PHE A 37 0.21 1.74 -12.77
N PRO A 38 0.36 2.97 -13.31
CA PRO A 38 1.64 3.40 -13.87
C PRO A 38 2.78 3.21 -12.87
N LYS A 39 3.89 2.65 -13.34
CA LYS A 39 5.04 2.32 -12.50
C LYS A 39 5.57 3.57 -11.79
N VAL A 40 5.83 3.43 -10.50
CA VAL A 40 6.49 4.44 -9.67
C VAL A 40 7.74 3.82 -9.04
N HIS A 41 8.67 4.66 -8.58
CA HIS A 41 9.77 4.16 -7.77
C HIS A 41 9.24 3.65 -6.43
N ILE A 42 9.76 2.51 -5.94
CA ILE A 42 9.33 1.88 -4.68
C ILE A 42 9.35 2.84 -3.48
N ARG A 43 10.35 3.72 -3.40
CA ARG A 43 10.44 4.81 -2.40
C ARG A 43 9.21 5.72 -2.37
N SER A 44 8.52 5.94 -3.49
CA SER A 44 7.28 6.72 -3.53
C SER A 44 6.15 6.01 -2.80
N VAL A 45 6.07 4.68 -2.92
CA VAL A 45 5.10 3.86 -2.17
C VAL A 45 5.41 3.93 -0.68
N TYR A 46 6.66 3.73 -0.26
CA TYR A 46 7.05 3.83 1.15
C TYR A 46 6.85 5.23 1.74
N TYR A 47 7.13 6.29 0.97
CA TYR A 47 6.80 7.66 1.36
C TYR A 47 5.30 7.83 1.62
N HIS A 48 4.46 7.30 0.73
CA HIS A 48 3.01 7.40 0.87
C HIS A 48 2.43 6.50 1.96
N LEU A 49 3.04 5.35 2.25
CA LEU A 49 2.73 4.54 3.42
C LEU A 49 2.99 5.34 4.70
N LYS A 50 4.21 5.88 4.87
CA LYS A 50 4.58 6.71 6.02
C LYS A 50 3.66 7.93 6.16
N LYS A 51 3.37 8.62 5.05
CA LYS A 51 2.49 9.78 5.05
C LYS A 51 1.03 9.41 5.35
N GLY A 52 0.54 8.27 4.85
CA GLY A 52 -0.81 7.77 5.13
C GLY A 52 -1.00 7.43 6.59
N VAL A 53 0.00 6.82 7.23
CA VAL A 53 0.01 6.57 8.69
C VAL A 53 -0.02 7.89 9.46
N ALA A 54 0.82 8.86 9.10
CA ALA A 54 0.83 10.17 9.74
C ALA A 54 -0.51 10.93 9.62
N LEU A 55 -1.28 10.67 8.55
CA LEU A 55 -2.61 11.25 8.33
C LEU A 55 -3.76 10.39 8.91
N LYS A 56 -3.45 9.27 9.56
CA LYS A 56 -4.41 8.25 10.03
C LYS A 56 -5.28 7.65 8.91
N GLU A 57 -4.86 7.79 7.66
CA GLU A 57 -5.51 7.14 6.51
C GLU A 57 -5.10 5.66 6.43
N LEU A 58 -3.95 5.31 7.01
CA LEU A 58 -3.41 3.96 7.11
C LEU A 58 -2.99 3.69 8.56
N GLU A 59 -2.91 2.43 8.93
CA GLU A 59 -2.42 1.97 10.23
C GLU A 59 -1.43 0.82 10.05
N ILE A 60 -0.46 0.73 10.95
CA ILE A 60 0.44 -0.43 11.03
C ILE A 60 -0.24 -1.48 11.89
N LYS A 61 -0.53 -2.64 11.31
CA LYS A 61 -1.22 -3.72 12.02
C LYS A 61 -0.26 -4.63 12.77
N GLU A 62 0.88 -4.96 12.14
CA GLU A 62 1.93 -5.78 12.74
C GLU A 62 3.25 -5.52 12.02
N VAL A 63 4.34 -5.80 12.73
CA VAL A 63 5.67 -5.93 12.16
C VAL A 63 6.10 -7.36 12.41
N LYS A 64 6.46 -8.09 11.35
CA LYS A 64 6.97 -9.46 11.44
C LYS A 64 8.42 -9.51 11.00
N GLU A 65 9.26 -10.07 11.85
CA GLU A 65 10.61 -10.49 11.46
C GLU A 65 10.51 -11.87 10.79
N GLU A 66 10.98 -11.97 9.55
CA GLU A 66 11.26 -13.24 8.91
C GLU A 66 12.75 -13.51 8.98
N LYS A 67 13.12 -14.62 9.62
CA LYS A 67 14.49 -15.12 9.60
C LYS A 67 14.77 -15.78 8.25
N GLY A 68 15.88 -15.44 7.62
CA GLY A 68 16.29 -16.01 6.34
C GLY A 68 17.70 -15.59 5.96
N ASN A 69 18.34 -16.35 5.07
CA ASN A 69 19.65 -15.98 4.52
C ASN A 69 19.47 -14.97 3.38
N TYR A 70 19.33 -13.69 3.72
CA TYR A 70 19.35 -12.61 2.74
C TYR A 70 20.79 -12.13 2.54
N SER A 71 21.08 -11.53 1.39
CA SER A 71 22.43 -11.03 1.06
C SER A 71 22.87 -9.84 1.93
N TRP A 72 22.02 -9.34 2.82
CA TRP A 72 22.28 -8.20 3.71
C TRP A 72 21.96 -8.49 5.19
N GLY A 73 21.71 -9.75 5.56
CA GLY A 73 21.44 -10.13 6.95
C GLY A 73 20.58 -11.37 7.09
N ASP A 74 20.48 -11.85 8.33
CA ASP A 74 19.75 -13.05 8.74
C ASP A 74 18.25 -12.80 8.99
N LYS A 75 17.80 -11.55 8.84
CA LYS A 75 16.43 -11.13 9.12
C LYS A 75 15.91 -10.10 8.11
N ALA A 76 14.62 -10.17 7.80
CA ALA A 76 13.89 -9.14 7.07
C ALA A 76 12.61 -8.75 7.82
N GLU A 77 12.39 -7.44 8.00
CA GLU A 77 11.16 -6.93 8.61
C GLU A 77 10.08 -6.67 7.57
N LYS A 78 8.91 -7.28 7.77
CA LYS A 78 7.68 -7.00 7.02
C LYS A 78 6.73 -6.19 7.89
N VAL A 79 6.59 -4.91 7.57
CA VAL A 79 5.56 -4.03 8.14
C VAL A 79 4.26 -4.20 7.36
N TYR A 80 3.22 -4.66 8.03
CA TYR A 80 1.89 -4.85 7.46
C TYR A 80 0.99 -3.66 7.75
N TYR A 81 0.29 -3.20 6.72
CA TYR A 81 -0.57 -2.03 6.75
C TYR A 81 -2.04 -2.42 6.54
N THR A 82 -2.92 -1.70 7.22
CA THR A 82 -4.39 -1.76 7.07
C THR A 82 -4.95 -0.35 6.86
N LEU A 83 -6.23 -0.24 6.53
CA LEU A 83 -6.89 1.06 6.50
C LEU A 83 -6.95 1.66 7.91
N GLY A 84 -6.70 2.97 8.00
CA GLY A 84 -6.89 3.72 9.24
C GLY A 84 -8.24 4.41 9.30
N SER A 85 -8.55 4.96 10.46
CA SER A 85 -9.82 5.68 10.73
C SER A 85 -10.18 6.80 9.73
N ASN A 86 -9.19 7.48 9.13
CA ASN A 86 -9.43 8.55 8.15
C ASN A 86 -9.42 8.05 6.69
N ALA A 87 -9.28 6.74 6.46
CA ALA A 87 -9.29 6.18 5.11
C ALA A 87 -10.60 6.49 4.39
N ARG A 88 -10.51 6.86 3.11
CA ARG A 88 -11.67 7.08 2.24
C ARG A 88 -11.51 6.29 0.94
N PRO A 89 -11.70 4.95 0.97
CA PRO A 89 -11.69 4.15 -0.25
C PRO A 89 -12.85 4.55 -1.15
N LYS A 90 -12.62 4.50 -2.46
CA LYS A 90 -13.56 4.88 -3.53
C LYS A 90 -14.07 3.67 -4.31
N ASN A 91 -13.64 2.45 -3.93
CA ASN A 91 -13.97 1.20 -4.61
C ASN A 91 -13.60 1.25 -6.09
N SER A 92 -12.32 1.52 -6.36
CA SER A 92 -11.79 1.56 -7.72
C SER A 92 -12.08 0.26 -8.48
N LYS A 93 -12.92 0.35 -9.52
CA LYS A 93 -13.28 -0.77 -10.40
C LYS A 93 -12.04 -1.47 -10.96
N ARG A 94 -10.99 -0.72 -11.29
CA ARG A 94 -9.73 -1.28 -11.80
C ARG A 94 -9.05 -2.20 -10.80
N VAL A 95 -9.02 -1.79 -9.52
CA VAL A 95 -8.43 -2.60 -8.44
C VAL A 95 -9.31 -3.82 -8.15
N LEU A 96 -10.63 -3.63 -8.07
CA LEU A 96 -11.58 -4.72 -7.88
C LEU A 96 -11.43 -5.78 -8.98
N ASN A 97 -11.42 -5.38 -10.26
CA ASN A 97 -11.29 -6.28 -11.40
C ASN A 97 -9.96 -7.06 -11.39
N TYR A 98 -8.85 -6.43 -10.98
CA TYR A 98 -7.56 -7.13 -10.89
C TYR A 98 -7.62 -8.28 -9.87
N PHE A 99 -8.26 -8.07 -8.73
CA PHE A 99 -8.35 -9.11 -7.69
C PHE A 99 -9.47 -10.13 -7.96
N LEU A 100 -10.55 -9.76 -8.65
CA LEU A 100 -11.59 -10.70 -9.08
C LEU A 100 -11.06 -11.69 -10.13
N LYS A 101 -10.36 -11.20 -11.16
CA LYS A 101 -9.80 -12.05 -12.23
C LYS A 101 -8.72 -13.04 -11.77
N LYS A 102 -8.16 -12.82 -10.58
CA LYS A 102 -7.11 -13.67 -10.02
C LYS A 102 -7.66 -14.76 -9.08
N SER A 103 -8.98 -14.78 -8.87
CA SER A 103 -9.69 -15.79 -8.08
C SER A 103 -10.37 -16.87 -8.94
N GLU A 104 -10.28 -16.73 -10.26
CA GLU A 104 -10.60 -17.77 -11.27
C GLU A 104 -9.31 -18.46 -11.72
#